data_AF-A0A0H4UVG7-F1
#
_entry.id   AF-A0A0H4UVG7-F1
#
_cell.length_a   1.000
_cell.length_b   1.000
_cell.length_c   1.000
_cell.angle_alpha   90.00
_cell.angle_beta   90.00
_cell.angle_gamma   90.00
#
_symmetry.space_group_name_H-M   'P 1'
#
loop_
_entity.id
_entity.type
_entity.pdbx_description
1 polymer ?
#
loop_
_entity_poly.entity_id
_entity_poly.type
_entity_poly.pdbx_seq_one_letter_code
_entity_poly.pdbx_strand_id
1 'polypeptide(L)'
;MTSLKKYICLGVPVLFLSCNLFAEQPDPAYIKAMVNETIAGAQQNQRRFKTEDIKDVVAASDQNRRAYEQDAQSLNNHSKNYLSSPQAQADQKWAQETMRKHESSPEFKKHKRDAYETCLITQRYAPVNCEVPE
;
A
#
# COMPACT_ATOMS: atom_id res chain seq x y z
N MET A 1 -16.07 -29.19 39.60
CA MET A 1 -15.22 -28.00 39.39
C MET A 1 -15.05 -27.80 37.89
N THR A 2 -15.44 -26.61 37.44
CA THR A 2 -15.47 -26.11 36.07
C THR A 2 -14.09 -25.94 35.45
N SER A 3 -13.93 -26.27 34.17
CA SER A 3 -13.18 -25.41 33.24
C SER A 3 -13.61 -25.67 31.79
N LEU A 4 -14.51 -24.80 31.31
CA LEU A 4 -14.81 -24.66 29.88
C LEU A 4 -13.60 -24.03 29.18
N LYS A 5 -12.94 -24.76 28.28
CA LYS A 5 -12.24 -24.12 27.16
C LYS A 5 -13.26 -23.88 26.04
N LYS A 6 -13.92 -22.72 26.10
CA LYS A 6 -14.72 -22.18 24.98
C LYS A 6 -13.75 -21.79 23.86
N TYR A 7 -13.56 -22.66 22.87
CA TYR A 7 -13.16 -22.21 21.54
C TYR A 7 -14.44 -21.76 20.84
N ILE A 8 -14.64 -20.45 20.77
CA ILE A 8 -15.65 -19.86 19.91
C ILE A 8 -15.13 -20.06 18.48
N CYS A 9 -15.50 -21.17 17.86
CA CYS A 9 -15.42 -21.32 16.42
C CYS A 9 -16.48 -20.38 15.82
N LEU A 10 -16.12 -19.11 15.58
CA LEU A 10 -16.85 -18.26 14.66
C LEU A 10 -16.75 -18.92 13.28
N GLY A 11 -17.73 -19.75 12.97
CA GLY A 11 -17.88 -20.48 11.71
C GLY A 11 -18.17 -19.55 10.54
N VAL A 12 -17.14 -18.82 10.11
CA VAL A 12 -17.08 -18.15 8.81
C VAL A 12 -16.24 -19.04 7.90
N PRO A 13 -16.84 -19.84 7.00
CA PRO A 13 -16.08 -20.52 5.97
C PRO A 13 -15.54 -19.46 5.00
N VAL A 14 -14.26 -19.13 5.11
CA VAL A 14 -13.54 -18.29 4.14
C VAL A 14 -13.15 -19.21 2.98
N LEU A 15 -13.76 -19.00 1.80
CA LEU A 15 -13.32 -19.64 0.56
C LEU A 15 -11.99 -19.01 0.14
N PHE A 16 -10.89 -19.71 0.41
CA PHE A 16 -9.58 -19.36 -0.16
C PHE A 16 -9.50 -19.87 -1.60
N LEU A 17 -9.84 -19.02 -2.57
CA LEU A 17 -9.45 -19.22 -3.96
C LEU A 17 -7.98 -18.81 -4.11
N SER A 18 -7.07 -19.72 -3.75
CA SER A 18 -5.68 -19.59 -4.16
C SER A 18 -5.60 -19.93 -5.65
N CYS A 19 -5.62 -18.91 -6.52
CA CYS A 19 -5.06 -19.05 -7.85
C CYS A 19 -3.56 -19.30 -7.69
N ASN A 20 -3.16 -20.57 -7.55
CA ASN A 20 -1.77 -20.96 -7.68
C ASN A 20 -1.37 -20.69 -9.13
N LEU A 21 -0.83 -19.49 -9.34
CA LEU A 21 0.01 -19.14 -10.46
C LEU A 21 1.11 -20.22 -10.54
N PHE A 22 1.11 -20.97 -11.65
CA PHE A 22 2.22 -21.76 -12.17
C PHE A 22 2.73 -22.96 -11.34
N ALA A 23 2.13 -24.13 -11.55
CA ALA A 23 2.84 -25.41 -11.45
C ALA A 23 2.60 -26.20 -12.76
N GLU A 24 3.66 -26.67 -13.41
CA GLU A 24 3.61 -27.25 -14.76
C GLU A 24 2.72 -28.50 -14.89
N GLN A 25 2.46 -29.21 -13.79
CA GLN A 25 1.41 -30.23 -13.68
C GLN A 25 0.91 -30.27 -12.22
N PRO A 26 -0.24 -29.65 -11.91
CA PRO A 26 -0.80 -29.76 -10.57
C PRO A 26 -1.26 -31.20 -10.30
N ASP A 27 -0.95 -31.74 -9.12
CA ASP A 27 -1.34 -33.08 -8.71
C ASP A 27 -2.87 -33.29 -8.93
N PRO A 28 -3.30 -34.25 -9.76
CA PRO A 28 -4.71 -34.50 -10.03
C PRO A 28 -5.54 -34.76 -8.77
N ALA A 29 -4.95 -35.35 -7.73
CA ALA A 29 -5.62 -35.57 -6.45
C ALA A 29 -5.87 -34.25 -5.71
N TYR A 30 -4.90 -33.33 -5.76
CA TYR A 30 -5.02 -32.00 -5.19
C TYR A 30 -6.07 -31.15 -5.91
N ILE A 31 -6.07 -31.14 -7.25
CA ILE A 31 -7.11 -30.42 -8.03
C ILE A 31 -8.50 -30.98 -7.71
N LYS A 32 -8.64 -32.31 -7.64
CA LYS A 32 -9.91 -32.95 -7.31
C LYS A 32 -10.38 -32.60 -5.90
N ALA A 33 -9.48 -32.50 -4.93
CA ALA A 33 -9.81 -32.06 -3.58
C ALA A 33 -10.30 -30.60 -3.57
N MET A 34 -9.59 -29.69 -4.23
CA MET A 34 -9.96 -28.27 -4.33
C MET A 34 -11.31 -28.06 -5.04
N VAL A 35 -11.58 -28.81 -6.10
CA VAL A 35 -12.85 -28.77 -6.82
C VAL A 35 -13.99 -29.29 -5.93
N ASN A 36 -13.79 -30.39 -5.22
CA ASN A 36 -14.80 -30.94 -4.31
C ASN A 36 -15.09 -29.99 -3.13
N GLU A 37 -14.06 -29.36 -2.56
CA GLU A 37 -14.21 -28.37 -1.49
C GLU A 37 -14.95 -27.13 -1.98
N THR A 38 -14.65 -26.66 -3.19
CA THR A 38 -15.35 -25.55 -3.83
C THR A 38 -16.83 -25.89 -4.08
N ILE A 39 -17.13 -27.10 -4.58
CA ILE A 39 -18.52 -27.57 -4.79
C ILE A 39 -19.26 -27.67 -3.46
N ALA A 40 -18.64 -28.25 -2.43
CA ALA A 40 -19.24 -28.37 -1.10
C ALA A 40 -19.49 -27.00 -0.45
N GLY A 41 -18.53 -26.08 -0.57
CA GLY A 41 -18.66 -24.69 -0.11
C GLY A 41 -19.73 -23.92 -0.88
N ALA A 42 -19.85 -24.13 -2.19
CA ALA A 42 -20.91 -23.54 -3.01
C ALA A 42 -22.29 -24.10 -2.66
N GLN A 43 -22.42 -25.41 -2.41
CA GLN A 43 -23.66 -26.05 -1.97
C GLN A 43 -24.09 -25.62 -0.55
N GLN A 44 -23.14 -25.44 0.37
CA GLN A 44 -23.43 -24.85 1.69
C GLN A 44 -23.87 -23.39 1.59
N ASN A 45 -23.32 -22.63 0.65
CA ASN A 45 -23.63 -21.21 0.48
C ASN A 45 -24.79 -20.93 -0.48
N GLN A 46 -25.29 -21.93 -1.23
CA GLN A 46 -26.38 -21.82 -2.21
C GLN A 46 -27.69 -21.28 -1.61
N ARG A 47 -27.87 -21.30 -0.29
CA ARG A 47 -29.02 -20.74 0.43
C ARG A 47 -28.67 -19.61 1.40
N ARG A 48 -27.39 -19.21 1.48
CA ARG A 48 -26.91 -18.22 2.46
C ARG A 48 -27.00 -16.78 1.98
N PHE A 49 -26.93 -16.57 0.67
CA PHE A 49 -27.04 -15.24 0.08
C PHE A 49 -28.23 -15.25 -0.88
N LYS A 50 -29.18 -14.34 -0.67
CA LYS A 50 -30.25 -14.15 -1.64
C LYS A 50 -29.66 -13.44 -2.85
N THR A 51 -30.16 -13.75 -4.05
CA THR A 51 -29.75 -13.07 -5.28
C THR A 51 -29.90 -11.55 -5.15
N GLU A 52 -30.88 -11.10 -4.37
CA GLU A 52 -31.12 -9.72 -3.99
C GLU A 52 -29.95 -9.13 -3.19
N ASP A 53 -29.44 -9.84 -2.18
CA ASP A 53 -28.31 -9.38 -1.37
C ASP A 53 -27.04 -9.17 -2.22
N ILE A 54 -26.81 -10.05 -3.21
CA ILE A 54 -25.67 -9.92 -4.14
C ILE A 54 -25.85 -8.72 -5.06
N LYS A 55 -27.08 -8.47 -5.55
CA LYS A 55 -27.38 -7.28 -6.37
C LYS A 55 -27.13 -6.00 -5.59
N ASP A 56 -27.51 -5.94 -4.32
CA ASP A 56 -27.30 -4.78 -3.46
C ASP A 56 -25.80 -4.53 -3.21
N VAL A 57 -25.02 -5.58 -2.96
CA VAL A 57 -23.56 -5.47 -2.81
C VAL A 57 -22.89 -4.98 -4.09
N VAL A 58 -23.31 -5.49 -5.26
CA VAL A 58 -22.78 -5.05 -6.56
C VAL A 58 -23.17 -3.60 -6.84
N ALA A 59 -24.42 -3.21 -6.56
CA ALA A 59 -24.89 -1.84 -6.76
C ALA A 59 -24.14 -0.85 -5.84
N ALA A 60 -23.96 -1.20 -4.57
CA ALA A 60 -23.18 -0.40 -3.63
C ALA A 60 -21.70 -0.28 -4.05
N SER A 61 -21.12 -1.37 -4.55
CA SER A 61 -19.73 -1.38 -5.05
C SER A 61 -19.57 -0.49 -6.27
N ASP A 62 -20.50 -0.53 -7.23
CA ASP A 62 -20.46 0.34 -8.42
C ASP A 62 -20.71 1.82 -8.08
N GLN A 63 -21.57 2.10 -7.09
CA GLN A 63 -21.73 3.45 -6.55
C GLN A 63 -20.43 3.96 -5.93
N ASN A 64 -19.78 3.17 -5.08
CA ASN A 64 -18.51 3.54 -4.45
C ASN A 64 -17.40 3.74 -5.48
N ARG A 65 -17.32 2.89 -6.52
CA ARG A 65 -16.38 3.05 -7.63
C ARG A 65 -16.57 4.40 -8.32
N ARG A 66 -17.81 4.77 -8.65
CA ARG A 66 -18.11 6.07 -9.31
C ARG A 66 -17.75 7.26 -8.43
N ALA A 67 -18.05 7.20 -7.13
CA ALA A 67 -17.68 8.26 -6.19
C ALA A 67 -16.16 8.42 -6.11
N TYR A 68 -15.43 7.31 -5.99
CA TYR A 68 -13.96 7.33 -5.99
C TYR A 68 -13.37 7.92 -7.28
N GLU A 69 -13.92 7.55 -8.44
CA GLU A 69 -13.47 8.10 -9.73
C GLU A 69 -13.69 9.62 -9.83
N GLN A 70 -14.81 10.13 -9.31
CA GLN A 70 -15.09 11.55 -9.25
C GLN A 70 -14.12 12.29 -8.31
N ASP A 71 -13.87 11.74 -7.13
CA ASP A 71 -12.92 12.31 -6.16
C ASP A 71 -11.51 12.34 -6.74
N ALA A 72 -11.08 11.26 -7.39
CA ALA A 72 -9.77 11.19 -8.04
C ALA A 72 -9.62 12.24 -9.16
N GLN A 73 -10.65 12.44 -9.97
CA GLN A 73 -10.65 13.49 -11.01
C GLN A 73 -10.61 14.90 -10.39
N SER A 74 -11.39 15.13 -9.33
CA SER A 74 -11.42 16.41 -8.61
C SER A 74 -10.05 16.75 -8.02
N LEU A 75 -9.42 15.80 -7.32
CA LEU A 75 -8.09 15.95 -6.76
C LEU A 75 -7.05 16.25 -7.85
N ASN A 76 -7.08 15.51 -8.96
CA ASN A 76 -6.16 15.73 -10.07
C ASN A 76 -6.31 17.15 -10.67
N ASN A 77 -7.56 17.60 -10.85
CA ASN A 77 -7.83 18.95 -11.36
C ASN A 77 -7.37 20.02 -10.35
N HIS A 78 -7.62 19.82 -9.06
CA HIS A 78 -7.16 20.73 -8.01
C HIS A 78 -5.64 20.83 -7.97
N SER A 79 -4.93 19.70 -8.02
CA SER A 79 -3.48 19.66 -8.09
C SER A 79 -2.95 20.38 -9.32
N LYS A 80 -3.53 20.14 -10.51
CA LYS A 80 -3.12 20.84 -11.74
C LYS A 80 -3.34 22.35 -11.66
N ASN A 81 -4.47 22.78 -11.10
CA ASN A 81 -4.78 24.20 -10.93
C ASN A 81 -3.86 24.87 -9.92
N TYR A 82 -3.53 24.19 -8.82
CA TYR A 82 -2.55 24.70 -7.86
C TYR A 82 -1.16 24.80 -8.51
N LEU A 83 -0.67 23.74 -9.17
CA LEU A 83 0.66 23.71 -9.79
C LEU A 83 0.84 24.76 -10.88
N SER A 84 -0.24 25.16 -11.58
CA SER A 84 -0.20 26.24 -12.58
C SER A 84 -0.40 27.63 -11.99
N SER A 85 -0.74 27.73 -10.70
CA SER A 85 -1.02 29.01 -10.06
C SER A 85 0.24 29.83 -9.77
N PRO A 86 0.12 31.16 -9.66
CA PRO A 86 1.21 32.00 -9.15
C PRO A 86 1.67 31.61 -7.74
N GLN A 87 0.78 31.02 -6.92
CA GLN A 87 1.11 30.58 -5.56
C GLN A 87 2.13 29.44 -5.58
N ALA A 88 1.93 28.42 -6.42
CA ALA A 88 2.89 27.32 -6.55
C ALA A 88 4.28 27.81 -7.01
N GLN A 89 4.33 28.82 -7.89
CA GLN A 89 5.59 29.45 -8.28
C GLN A 89 6.25 30.21 -7.13
N ALA A 90 5.46 30.91 -6.31
CA ALA A 90 5.95 31.60 -5.11
C ALA A 90 6.48 30.60 -4.07
N ASP A 91 5.76 29.51 -3.83
CA ASP A 91 6.15 28.45 -2.91
C ASP A 91 7.44 27.77 -3.39
N GLN A 92 7.58 27.52 -4.69
CA GLN A 92 8.82 26.98 -5.27
C GLN A 92 10.00 27.94 -5.05
N LYS A 93 9.82 29.24 -5.30
CA LYS A 93 10.87 30.24 -5.06
C LYS A 93 11.24 30.31 -3.58
N TRP A 94 10.26 30.35 -2.69
CA TRP A 94 10.48 30.35 -1.26
C TRP A 94 11.25 29.10 -0.79
N ALA A 95 10.90 27.92 -1.30
CA ALA A 95 11.61 26.68 -0.97
C ALA A 95 13.07 26.72 -1.44
N GLN A 96 13.33 27.18 -2.67
CA GLN A 96 14.69 27.33 -3.20
C GLN A 96 15.51 28.34 -2.39
N GLU A 97 14.95 29.50 -2.06
CA GLU A 97 15.62 30.51 -1.24
C GLU A 97 15.89 30.02 0.17
N THR A 98 14.95 29.30 0.76
CA THR A 98 15.08 28.73 2.11
C THR A 98 16.16 27.67 2.15
N MET A 99 16.21 26.78 1.16
CA MET A 99 17.31 25.81 1.01
C MET A 99 18.66 26.51 0.86
N ARG A 100 18.76 27.52 -0.01
CA ARG A 100 20.00 28.30 -0.19
C ARG A 100 20.46 28.95 1.11
N LYS A 101 19.53 29.53 1.88
CA LYS A 101 19.82 30.13 3.20
C LYS A 101 20.27 29.06 4.18
N HIS A 102 19.60 27.92 4.22
CA HIS A 102 19.94 26.81 5.10
C HIS A 102 21.34 26.26 4.78
N GLU A 103 21.65 26.02 3.51
CA GLU A 103 22.97 25.56 3.04
C GLU A 103 24.09 26.56 3.37
N SER A 104 23.77 27.86 3.37
CA SER A 104 24.71 28.91 3.74
C SER A 104 24.95 29.03 5.24
N SER A 105 24.10 28.44 6.09
CA SER A 105 24.19 28.57 7.55
C SER A 105 25.44 27.88 8.11
N PRO A 106 26.08 28.47 9.16
CA PRO A 106 27.23 27.85 9.81
C PRO A 106 26.93 26.45 10.36
N GLU A 107 25.74 26.25 10.92
CA GLU A 107 25.28 24.98 11.48
C GLU A 107 25.20 23.90 10.40
N PHE A 108 24.60 24.21 9.25
CA PHE A 108 24.53 23.25 8.14
C PHE A 108 25.90 22.87 7.61
N LYS A 109 26.81 23.85 7.43
CA LYS A 109 28.19 23.58 7.00
C LYS A 109 28.94 22.71 8.00
N LYS A 110 28.75 22.97 9.31
CA LYS A 110 29.32 22.13 10.36
C LYS A 110 28.79 20.70 10.27
N HIS A 111 27.48 20.51 10.19
CA HIS A 111 26.90 19.16 10.09
C HIS A 111 27.30 18.41 8.83
N LYS A 112 27.41 19.10 7.68
CA LYS A 112 27.91 18.52 6.43
C LYS A 112 29.35 18.02 6.60
N ARG A 113 30.19 18.78 7.31
CA ARG A 113 31.56 18.37 7.66
C ARG A 113 31.59 17.20 8.64
N ASP A 114 30.80 17.24 9.71
CA ASP A 114 30.71 16.14 10.69
C ASP A 114 30.25 14.83 10.01
N ALA A 115 29.30 14.92 9.09
CA ALA A 115 28.83 13.78 8.29
C ALA A 115 29.92 13.23 7.37
N TYR A 116 30.70 14.11 6.72
CA TYR A 116 31.85 13.70 5.92
C TYR A 116 32.91 12.98 6.76
N GLU A 117 33.25 13.52 7.93
CA GLU A 117 34.21 12.89 8.85
C GLU A 117 33.72 11.53 9.35
N THR A 118 32.42 11.41 9.64
CA THR A 118 31.79 10.13 10.00
C THR A 118 31.82 9.14 8.83
N CYS A 119 31.60 9.62 7.61
CA CYS A 119 31.70 8.80 6.40
C CYS A 119 33.12 8.26 6.22
N LEU A 120 34.16 9.10 6.38
CA LEU A 120 35.56 8.68 6.29
C LEU A 120 35.93 7.61 7.34
N ILE A 121 35.35 7.70 8.55
CA ILE A 121 35.52 6.64 9.57
C ILE A 121 34.87 5.35 9.10
N THR A 122 33.66 5.42 8.53
CA THR A 122 32.90 4.26 8.04
C THR A 122 33.56 3.59 6.84
N GLN A 123 34.24 4.35 5.99
CA GLN A 123 35.06 3.83 4.88
C GLN A 123 36.11 2.80 5.32
N ARG A 124 36.56 2.86 6.58
CA ARG A 124 37.50 1.87 7.14
C ARG A 124 36.89 0.47 7.27
N TYR A 125 35.55 0.39 7.29
CA TYR A 125 34.80 -0.84 7.56
C TYR A 125 33.91 -1.27 6.38
N ALA A 126 33.60 -0.38 5.43
CA ALA A 126 32.82 -0.68 4.23
C ALA A 126 33.23 0.23 3.05
N PRO A 127 33.18 -0.24 1.79
CA PRO A 127 33.50 0.58 0.63
C PRO A 127 32.36 1.56 0.34
N VAL A 128 32.36 2.69 1.04
CA VAL A 128 31.43 3.82 0.85
C VAL A 128 32.19 4.92 0.12
N ASN A 129 31.57 5.67 -0.80
CA ASN A 129 32.21 6.85 -1.41
C ASN A 129 31.78 8.10 -0.64
N CYS A 130 32.74 8.83 -0.06
CA CYS A 130 32.47 10.02 0.74
C CYS A 130 32.76 11.27 -0.09
N GLU A 131 31.73 12.05 -0.39
CA GLU A 131 31.87 13.31 -1.12
C GLU A 131 32.43 14.39 -0.19
N VAL A 132 33.50 15.06 -0.65
CA VAL A 132 34.09 16.18 0.08
C VAL A 132 33.09 17.33 0.10
N PRO A 133 32.74 17.88 1.28
CA PRO A 133 31.84 19.00 1.35
C PRO A 133 32.51 20.26 0.79
N GLU A 134 31.93 20.84 -0.27
CA GLU A 134 32.21 22.22 -0.73
C GLU A 134 31.89 23.27 0.35
#